data_AF-A0A8C6WFN5-F1
#
_entry.id   AF-A0A8C6WFN5-F1
#
_cell.length_a   1.000
_cell.length_b   1.000
_cell.length_c   1.000
_cell.angle_alpha   90.00
_cell.angle_beta   90.00
_cell.angle_gamma   90.00
#
_symmetry.space_group_name_H-M   'P 1'
#
loop_
_entity.id
_entity.type
_entity.pdbx_description
1 polymer ?
#
loop_
_entity_poly.entity_id
_entity_poly.type
_entity_poly.pdbx_seq_one_letter_code
_entity_poly.pdbx_strand_id
1 'polypeptide(L)'
;MTGLSDKERTECAKILMKMSKADLLSLCDTVTNKMIVVESDKAMDTILSFTMSAEELLKRRKVYRDQIFKYLAEEGIAMPPTSEKHILIKRTLELWSSKQVSSGTSPRSESPVVPHGLVMVAVAGTIHRDTSCLGIFEKVFGLIKSPLDNNWKIKLINLKIRGQDAISDREVSAPALTYNSSDLQLLCN
;
A
#
# COMPACT_ATOMS: atom_id res chain seq x y z
N MET A 1 -14.89 -6.99 -26.85
CA MET A 1 -15.35 -6.94 -25.44
C MET A 1 -14.29 -7.62 -24.60
N THR A 2 -13.47 -6.86 -23.89
CA THR A 2 -12.44 -7.43 -23.01
C THR A 2 -13.07 -7.64 -21.64
N GLY A 3 -13.31 -8.90 -21.26
CA GLY A 3 -13.70 -9.25 -19.89
C GLY A 3 -12.50 -9.13 -18.94
N LEU A 4 -12.68 -9.61 -17.70
CA LEU A 4 -11.61 -9.70 -16.71
C LEU A 4 -10.36 -10.39 -17.28
N SER A 5 -9.17 -9.84 -17.00
CA SER A 5 -7.91 -10.55 -17.22
C SER A 5 -7.79 -11.79 -16.34
N ASP A 6 -6.92 -12.74 -16.70
CA ASP A 6 -6.74 -13.98 -15.92
C ASP A 6 -6.34 -13.70 -14.46
N LYS A 7 -5.53 -12.66 -14.24
CA LYS A 7 -5.15 -12.18 -12.91
C LYS A 7 -6.38 -11.66 -12.18
N GLU A 8 -7.12 -10.71 -12.77
CA GLU A 8 -8.32 -10.14 -12.12
C GLU A 8 -9.38 -11.21 -11.83
N ARG A 9 -9.57 -12.19 -12.72
CA ARG A 9 -10.48 -13.32 -12.53
C ARG A 9 -10.11 -14.11 -11.27
N THR A 10 -8.83 -14.45 -11.13
CA THR A 10 -8.30 -15.20 -9.98
C THR A 10 -8.43 -14.39 -8.69
N GLU A 11 -8.09 -13.11 -8.73
CA GLU A 11 -8.12 -12.25 -7.54
C GLU A 11 -9.55 -11.87 -7.12
N CYS A 12 -10.46 -11.67 -8.07
CA CYS A 12 -11.88 -11.50 -7.78
C CYS A 12 -12.44 -12.75 -7.09
N ALA A 13 -12.05 -13.95 -7.53
CA ALA A 13 -12.49 -15.19 -6.90
C ALA A 13 -12.13 -15.24 -5.41
N LYS A 14 -10.92 -14.80 -5.03
CA LYS A 14 -10.49 -14.73 -3.62
C LYS A 14 -11.38 -13.80 -2.78
N ILE A 15 -11.84 -12.68 -3.34
CA ILE A 15 -12.77 -11.77 -2.66
C ILE A 15 -14.16 -12.41 -2.54
N LEU A 16 -14.66 -13.04 -3.61
CA LEU A 16 -15.96 -13.70 -3.64
C LEU A 16 -16.05 -14.86 -2.63
N MET A 17 -14.96 -15.61 -2.42
CA MET A 17 -14.89 -16.67 -1.40
C MET A 17 -15.09 -16.16 0.04
N LYS A 18 -14.92 -14.85 0.28
CA LYS A 18 -15.12 -14.23 1.60
C LYS A 18 -16.56 -13.78 1.83
N MET A 19 -17.43 -13.94 0.84
CA MET A 19 -18.84 -13.54 0.91
C MET A 19 -19.72 -14.68 1.45
N SER A 20 -20.86 -14.32 2.02
CA SER A 20 -21.89 -15.29 2.37
C SER A 20 -22.55 -15.86 1.12
N LYS A 21 -23.09 -17.09 1.18
CA LYS A 21 -23.82 -17.70 0.06
C LYS A 21 -25.00 -16.83 -0.42
N ALA A 22 -25.71 -16.21 0.51
CA ALA A 22 -26.83 -15.32 0.21
C ALA A 22 -26.39 -14.05 -0.52
N ASP A 23 -25.29 -13.43 -0.10
CA ASP A 23 -24.76 -12.23 -0.76
C ASP A 23 -24.17 -12.55 -2.14
N LEU A 24 -23.56 -13.72 -2.28
CA LEU A 24 -23.03 -14.20 -3.55
C LEU A 24 -24.16 -14.40 -4.59
N LEU A 25 -25.27 -15.03 -4.19
CA LEU A 25 -26.44 -15.18 -5.06
C LEU A 25 -27.05 -13.82 -5.43
N SER A 26 -27.21 -12.92 -4.45
CA SER A 26 -27.71 -11.55 -4.71
C SER A 26 -26.79 -10.74 -5.62
N LEU A 27 -25.47 -10.94 -5.51
CA LEU A 27 -24.49 -10.36 -6.41
C LEU A 27 -24.63 -10.94 -7.82
N CYS A 28 -24.79 -12.26 -7.93
CA CYS A 28 -25.00 -12.96 -9.19
C CYS A 28 -26.22 -12.42 -9.95
N ASP A 29 -27.37 -12.30 -9.29
CA ASP A 29 -28.58 -11.71 -9.88
C ASP A 29 -28.34 -10.32 -10.47
N THR A 30 -27.52 -9.53 -9.80
CA THR A 30 -27.17 -8.17 -10.24
C THR A 30 -26.21 -8.20 -11.43
N VAL A 31 -25.32 -9.18 -11.50
CA VAL A 31 -24.33 -9.34 -12.57
C VAL A 31 -24.97 -9.95 -13.82
N THR A 32 -25.94 -10.86 -13.67
CA THR A 32 -26.70 -11.49 -14.76
C THR A 32 -27.93 -10.71 -15.19
N ASN A 33 -28.19 -9.56 -14.55
CA ASN A 33 -29.40 -8.76 -14.73
C ASN A 33 -30.70 -9.59 -14.56
N LYS A 34 -30.66 -10.56 -13.63
CA LYS A 34 -31.72 -11.55 -13.34
C LYS A 34 -32.17 -12.40 -14.52
N MET A 35 -31.37 -12.50 -15.58
CA MET A 35 -31.75 -13.29 -16.76
C MET A 35 -31.58 -14.80 -16.54
N ILE A 36 -30.84 -15.20 -15.50
CA ILE A 36 -30.49 -16.60 -15.23
C ILE A 36 -30.64 -16.86 -13.74
N VAL A 37 -31.38 -17.92 -13.38
CA VAL A 37 -31.41 -18.47 -12.03
C VAL A 37 -30.18 -19.36 -11.87
N VAL A 38 -29.32 -19.00 -10.93
CA VAL A 38 -28.03 -19.66 -10.73
C VAL A 38 -28.01 -20.38 -9.39
N GLU A 39 -27.60 -21.65 -9.41
CA GLU A 39 -27.38 -22.44 -8.21
C GLU A 39 -26.17 -21.94 -7.42
N SER A 40 -26.16 -22.14 -6.10
CA SER A 40 -25.13 -21.57 -5.22
C SER A 40 -23.71 -22.09 -5.51
N ASP A 41 -23.58 -23.27 -6.10
CA ASP A 41 -22.30 -23.89 -6.50
C ASP A 41 -21.70 -23.25 -7.75
N LYS A 42 -22.54 -22.77 -8.69
CA LYS A 42 -22.13 -22.15 -9.96
C LYS A 42 -22.13 -20.62 -9.93
N ALA A 43 -22.53 -20.02 -8.80
CA ALA A 43 -22.66 -18.57 -8.66
C ALA A 43 -21.34 -17.82 -8.90
N MET A 44 -20.21 -18.33 -8.37
CA MET A 44 -18.89 -17.70 -8.57
C MET A 44 -18.48 -17.67 -10.04
N ASP A 45 -18.51 -18.81 -10.72
CA ASP A 45 -18.10 -18.93 -12.12
C ASP A 45 -18.97 -18.06 -13.03
N THR A 46 -20.27 -17.98 -12.73
CA THR A 46 -21.20 -17.12 -13.46
C THR A 46 -20.86 -15.65 -13.25
N ILE A 47 -20.63 -15.22 -12.01
CA ILE A 47 -20.22 -13.83 -11.71
C ILE A 47 -18.95 -13.48 -12.48
N LEU A 48 -17.93 -14.32 -12.44
CA LEU A 48 -16.65 -14.06 -13.11
C LEU A 48 -16.80 -14.05 -14.64
N SER A 49 -17.74 -14.79 -15.19
CA SER A 49 -17.99 -14.86 -16.64
C SER A 49 -18.78 -13.66 -17.16
N PHE A 50 -19.75 -13.16 -16.37
CA PHE A 50 -20.58 -12.02 -16.74
C PHE A 50 -20.01 -10.66 -16.31
N THR A 51 -18.95 -10.65 -15.50
CA THR A 51 -18.27 -9.40 -15.10
C THR A 51 -17.34 -8.90 -16.21
N MET A 52 -17.58 -7.67 -16.68
CA MET A 52 -16.75 -7.02 -17.70
C MET A 52 -15.59 -6.23 -17.10
N SER A 53 -15.77 -5.66 -15.90
CA SER A 53 -14.76 -4.87 -15.21
C SER A 53 -14.70 -5.22 -13.73
N ALA A 54 -13.48 -5.40 -13.24
CA ALA A 54 -13.23 -5.70 -11.84
C ALA A 54 -13.66 -4.52 -10.94
N GLU A 55 -13.50 -3.29 -11.43
CA GLU A 55 -13.94 -2.07 -10.73
C GLU A 55 -15.46 -2.06 -10.51
N GLU A 56 -16.25 -2.39 -11.54
CA GLU A 56 -17.71 -2.43 -11.45
C GLU A 56 -18.18 -3.52 -10.48
N LEU A 57 -17.51 -4.68 -10.47
CA LEU A 57 -17.82 -5.75 -9.53
C LEU A 57 -17.61 -5.29 -8.09
N LEU A 58 -16.45 -4.71 -7.77
CA LEU A 58 -16.12 -4.26 -6.42
C LEU A 58 -17.01 -3.10 -5.94
N LYS A 59 -17.51 -2.26 -6.86
CA LYS A 59 -18.46 -1.17 -6.53
C LYS A 59 -19.84 -1.70 -6.13
N ARG A 60 -20.26 -2.91 -6.52
CA ARG A 60 -21.59 -3.46 -6.20
C ARG A 60 -21.84 -3.49 -4.70
N ARG A 61 -23.09 -3.20 -4.31
CA ARG A 61 -23.51 -3.05 -2.90
C ARG A 61 -23.20 -4.27 -2.03
N LYS A 62 -23.25 -5.47 -2.62
CA LYS A 62 -23.03 -6.74 -1.94
C LYS A 62 -21.56 -7.08 -1.68
N VAL A 63 -20.64 -6.41 -2.36
CA VAL A 63 -19.22 -6.48 -2.01
C VAL A 63 -18.97 -5.45 -0.90
N TYR A 64 -18.91 -5.87 0.36
CA TYR A 64 -18.71 -4.91 1.45
C TYR A 64 -17.24 -4.53 1.60
N ARG A 65 -17.03 -3.39 2.26
CA ARG A 65 -15.71 -2.83 2.57
C ARG A 65 -14.81 -3.88 3.23
N ASP A 66 -15.36 -4.65 4.15
CA ASP A 66 -14.58 -5.58 4.97
C ASP A 66 -14.05 -6.78 4.18
N GLN A 67 -14.75 -7.25 3.14
CA GLN A 67 -14.20 -8.31 2.28
C GLN A 67 -13.00 -7.80 1.48
N ILE A 68 -13.04 -6.58 0.96
CA ILE A 68 -11.93 -5.96 0.23
C ILE A 68 -10.77 -5.65 1.19
N PHE A 69 -11.08 -5.14 2.38
CA PHE A 69 -10.08 -4.87 3.42
C PHE A 69 -9.32 -6.14 3.84
N LYS A 70 -10.07 -7.22 4.12
CA LYS A 70 -9.49 -8.50 4.50
C LYS A 70 -8.66 -9.11 3.38
N TYR A 71 -9.12 -9.00 2.13
CA TYR A 71 -8.36 -9.43 0.97
C TYR A 71 -7.02 -8.69 0.85
N LEU A 72 -7.02 -7.35 0.92
CA LEU A 72 -5.78 -6.57 0.85
C LEU A 72 -4.79 -6.93 1.96
N ALA A 73 -5.28 -7.18 3.17
CA ALA A 73 -4.44 -7.62 4.28
C ALA A 73 -3.79 -8.99 4.04
N GLU A 74 -4.51 -9.94 3.42
CA GLU A 74 -3.98 -11.25 3.06
C GLU A 74 -2.97 -11.18 1.90
N GLU A 75 -3.12 -10.22 0.99
CA GLU A 75 -2.14 -9.91 -0.06
C GLU A 75 -0.96 -9.05 0.44
N GLY A 76 -0.84 -8.85 1.76
CA GLY A 76 0.26 -8.12 2.39
C GLY A 76 0.16 -6.59 2.32
N ILE A 77 -0.97 -6.04 1.86
CA ILE A 77 -1.21 -4.60 1.80
C ILE A 77 -1.93 -4.14 3.07
N ALA A 78 -1.17 -3.49 3.96
CA ALA A 78 -1.73 -2.82 5.12
C ALA A 78 -2.55 -1.58 4.70
N MET A 79 -3.83 -1.55 5.09
CA MET A 79 -4.70 -0.40 4.93
C MET A 79 -5.17 0.09 6.31
N PRO A 80 -5.33 1.41 6.52
CA PRO A 80 -5.95 1.92 7.74
C PRO A 80 -7.36 1.33 7.95
N PRO A 81 -7.75 0.96 9.18
CA PRO A 81 -9.07 0.40 9.45
C PRO A 81 -10.20 1.40 9.18
N THR A 82 -9.89 2.70 9.14
CA THR A 82 -10.81 3.79 8.78
C THR A 82 -10.97 4.00 7.26
N SER A 83 -10.21 3.27 6.42
CA SER A 83 -10.21 3.45 4.97
C SER A 83 -11.58 3.21 4.36
N GLU A 84 -12.08 4.16 3.59
CA GLU A 84 -13.36 4.01 2.91
C GLU A 84 -13.31 2.99 1.76
N LYS A 85 -14.47 2.42 1.41
CA LYS A 85 -14.59 1.40 0.35
C LYS A 85 -13.97 1.84 -0.97
N HIS A 86 -14.18 3.09 -1.38
CA HIS A 86 -13.64 3.61 -2.64
C HIS A 86 -12.10 3.61 -2.67
N ILE A 87 -11.45 3.88 -1.53
CA ILE A 87 -9.99 3.85 -1.37
C ILE A 87 -9.48 2.41 -1.51
N LEU A 88 -10.15 1.45 -0.86
CA LEU A 88 -9.79 0.03 -0.93
C LEU A 88 -9.93 -0.51 -2.36
N ILE A 89 -10.99 -0.12 -3.09
CA ILE A 89 -11.18 -0.49 -4.49
C ILE A 89 -10.01 0.03 -5.34
N LYS A 90 -9.69 1.32 -5.22
CA LYS A 90 -8.60 1.93 -5.98
C LYS A 90 -7.29 1.17 -5.74
N ARG A 91 -6.97 0.88 -4.47
CA ARG A 91 -5.74 0.16 -4.12
C ARG A 91 -5.71 -1.26 -4.66
N THR A 92 -6.85 -1.94 -4.65
CA THR A 92 -7.01 -3.29 -5.21
C THR A 92 -6.74 -3.31 -6.71
N LEU A 93 -7.30 -2.34 -7.46
CA LEU A 93 -7.07 -2.23 -8.91
C LEU A 93 -5.61 -1.90 -9.24
N GLU A 94 -4.94 -1.06 -8.44
CA GLU A 94 -3.50 -0.78 -8.58
C GLU A 94 -2.64 -2.04 -8.38
N LEU A 95 -2.96 -2.86 -7.37
CA LEU A 95 -2.30 -4.16 -7.13
C LEU A 95 -2.44 -5.07 -8.36
N TRP A 96 -3.63 -5.12 -8.96
CA TRP A 96 -3.90 -5.97 -10.11
C TRP A 96 -3.20 -5.45 -11.37
N SER A 97 -3.10 -4.13 -11.53
CA SER A 97 -2.43 -3.47 -12.65
C SER A 97 -0.91 -3.57 -12.63
N SER A 98 -0.28 -3.76 -11.45
CA SER A 98 1.16 -4.02 -11.40
C SER A 98 1.48 -5.39 -12.01
N LYS A 99 2.31 -5.39 -13.06
CA LYS A 99 2.93 -6.61 -13.60
C LYS A 99 3.70 -7.30 -12.47
N GLN A 100 3.28 -8.51 -12.10
CA GLN A 100 4.12 -9.40 -11.31
C GLN A 100 5.32 -9.80 -12.17
N VAL A 101 6.53 -9.41 -11.76
CA VAL A 101 7.74 -10.14 -12.12
C VAL A 101 7.74 -11.37 -11.23
N SER A 102 7.34 -12.52 -11.78
CA SER A 102 7.48 -13.80 -11.10
C SER A 102 8.85 -14.39 -11.39
N SER A 103 9.73 -14.44 -10.39
CA SER A 103 10.57 -15.61 -10.15
C SER A 103 11.09 -15.59 -8.71
N GLY A 104 11.05 -16.77 -8.07
CA GLY A 104 11.33 -16.95 -6.67
C GLY A 104 12.79 -16.77 -6.26
N THR A 105 12.97 -16.93 -4.95
CA THR A 105 14.19 -16.90 -4.11
C THR A 105 14.66 -15.56 -3.56
N SER A 106 14.85 -15.58 -2.23
CA SER A 106 15.58 -14.67 -1.33
C SER A 106 14.74 -13.64 -0.54
N PRO A 107 15.00 -13.48 0.78
CA PRO A 107 14.13 -12.72 1.67
C PRO A 107 14.35 -11.21 1.54
N ARG A 108 13.23 -10.48 1.64
CA ARG A 108 13.14 -9.06 2.05
C ARG A 108 13.90 -8.05 1.18
N SER A 109 13.18 -7.49 0.22
CA SER A 109 13.21 -6.05 -0.05
C SER A 109 11.86 -5.60 -0.59
N GLU A 110 10.83 -5.68 0.26
CA GLU A 110 9.60 -4.92 0.05
C GLU A 110 9.98 -3.43 0.16
N SER A 111 10.10 -2.77 -0.99
CA SER A 111 10.10 -1.31 -1.04
C SER A 111 8.74 -0.82 -0.53
N PRO A 112 8.68 -0.08 0.58
CA PRO A 112 7.43 0.40 1.14
C PRO A 112 6.87 1.46 0.21
N VAL A 113 5.77 1.14 -0.46
CA VAL A 113 4.99 2.16 -1.13
C VAL A 113 4.26 2.93 -0.02
N VAL A 114 4.76 4.13 0.31
CA VAL A 114 4.16 5.02 1.31
C VAL A 114 2.73 5.38 0.85
N PRO A 115 1.65 4.94 1.53
CA PRO A 115 0.35 4.83 0.86
C PRO A 115 -0.43 6.14 0.62
N HIS A 116 0.09 7.32 0.95
CA HIS A 116 -0.77 8.51 1.13
C HIS A 116 -0.19 9.85 0.62
N GLY A 117 0.63 9.87 -0.43
CA GLY A 117 1.24 11.12 -0.92
C GLY A 117 2.28 11.70 0.06
N LEU A 118 2.79 10.84 0.96
CA LEU A 118 3.89 11.14 1.86
C LEU A 118 5.21 10.96 1.10
N VAL A 119 6.01 12.02 1.02
CA VAL A 119 7.36 12.03 0.44
C VAL A 119 8.37 12.07 1.59
N MET A 120 9.32 11.12 1.61
CA MET A 120 10.43 11.15 2.55
C MET A 120 11.66 11.81 1.95
N VAL A 121 12.24 12.74 2.69
CA VAL A 121 13.51 13.41 2.37
C VAL A 121 14.48 13.11 3.50
N ALA A 122 15.61 12.47 3.20
CA ALA A 122 16.65 12.16 4.16
C ALA A 122 17.96 12.86 3.76
N VAL A 123 18.64 13.47 4.73
CA VAL A 123 19.93 14.14 4.54
C VAL A 123 20.90 13.77 5.67
N ALA A 124 22.18 13.68 5.36
CA ALA A 124 23.25 13.54 6.34
C ALA A 124 24.23 14.70 6.17
N GLY A 125 24.82 15.18 7.26
CA GLY A 125 25.75 16.30 7.23
C GLY A 125 26.60 16.38 8.50
N THR A 126 27.43 17.42 8.57
CA THR A 126 28.29 17.71 9.72
C THR A 126 27.70 18.85 10.56
N ILE A 127 27.99 18.85 11.86
CA ILE A 127 27.65 19.92 12.78
C ILE A 127 28.93 20.69 13.07
N HIS A 128 28.93 22.01 12.85
CA HIS A 128 30.10 22.85 13.09
C HIS A 128 29.80 23.94 14.12
N ARG A 129 30.82 24.31 14.90
CA ARG A 129 30.90 25.56 15.64
C ARG A 129 32.19 26.24 15.25
N ASP A 130 32.08 27.45 14.69
CA ASP A 130 33.17 28.16 14.05
C ASP A 130 33.85 27.28 12.99
N THR A 131 35.14 26.98 13.14
CA THR A 131 35.91 26.09 12.26
C THR A 131 35.94 24.64 12.74
N SER A 132 35.38 24.36 13.91
CA SER A 132 35.44 23.02 14.54
C SER A 132 34.24 22.17 14.14
N CYS A 133 34.49 21.00 13.54
CA CYS A 133 33.47 19.97 13.34
C CYS A 133 33.17 19.30 14.69
N LEU A 134 31.94 19.41 15.17
CA LEU A 134 31.48 18.85 16.43
C LEU A 134 30.89 17.44 16.27
N GLY A 135 30.70 16.98 15.04
CA GLY A 135 30.16 15.67 14.74
C GLY A 135 29.31 15.65 13.47
N ILE A 136 28.46 14.64 13.36
CA ILE A 136 27.59 14.42 12.20
C ILE A 136 26.13 14.30 12.62
N PHE A 137 25.24 14.58 11.69
CA PHE A 137 23.80 14.41 11.85
C PHE A 137 23.19 13.67 10.66
N GLU A 138 22.07 13.02 10.94
CA GLU A 138 21.16 12.44 9.95
C GLU A 138 19.76 13.00 10.24
N LYS A 139 19.11 13.57 9.24
CA LYS A 139 17.80 14.21 9.35
C LYS A 139 16.85 13.61 8.33
N VAL A 140 15.66 13.22 8.78
CA VAL A 140 14.59 12.70 7.93
C VAL A 140 13.35 13.58 8.10
N PHE A 141 12.76 13.97 6.98
CA PHE A 141 11.49 14.70 6.90
C PHE A 141 10.46 13.87 6.15
N GLY A 142 9.28 13.70 6.74
CA GLY A 142 8.10 13.21 6.03
C GLY A 142 7.23 14.40 5.60
N LEU A 143 7.03 14.57 4.30
CA LEU A 143 6.30 15.68 3.70
C LEU A 143 4.97 15.22 3.10
N ILE A 144 3.88 15.93 3.37
CA ILE A 144 2.59 15.72 2.70
C ILE A 144 2.30 16.94 1.85
N LYS A 145 1.91 16.72 0.59
CA LYS A 145 1.42 17.79 -0.28
C LYS A 145 0.02 18.23 0.14
N SER A 146 -0.18 19.53 0.29
CA SER A 146 -1.49 20.11 0.52
C SER A 146 -2.45 19.77 -0.63
N PRO A 147 -3.69 19.34 -0.36
CA PRO A 147 -4.67 19.11 -1.43
C PRO A 147 -5.19 20.39 -2.06
N LEU A 148 -5.04 21.54 -1.38
CA LEU A 148 -5.65 22.82 -1.76
C LEU A 148 -4.71 23.74 -2.53
N ASP A 149 -3.39 23.53 -2.43
CA ASP A 149 -2.36 24.34 -3.06
C ASP A 149 -1.06 23.54 -3.29
N ASN A 150 -0.03 24.16 -3.88
CA ASN A 150 1.25 23.48 -4.17
C ASN A 150 2.22 23.46 -2.96
N ASN A 151 1.73 23.69 -1.75
CA ASN A 151 2.56 23.72 -0.55
C ASN A 151 2.78 22.31 0.03
N TRP A 152 3.93 22.12 0.67
CA TRP A 152 4.29 20.89 1.37
C TRP A 152 4.29 21.14 2.88
N LYS A 153 3.64 20.25 3.64
CA LYS A 153 3.63 20.30 5.10
C LYS A 153 4.48 19.18 5.66
N ILE A 154 5.27 19.50 6.68
CA ILE A 154 6.06 18.51 7.39
C ILE A 154 5.14 17.74 8.34
N LYS A 155 4.97 16.45 8.10
CA LYS A 155 4.22 15.52 8.96
C LYS A 155 5.11 14.93 10.05
N LEU A 156 6.36 14.64 9.69
CA LEU A 156 7.31 13.94 10.54
C LEU A 156 8.68 14.59 10.43
N ILE A 157 9.36 14.68 11.58
CA ILE A 157 10.75 15.08 11.68
C ILE A 157 11.49 14.07 12.57
N ASN A 158 12.54 13.44 12.05
CA ASN A 158 13.49 12.66 12.85
C ASN A 158 14.91 13.24 12.69
N LEU A 159 15.64 13.37 13.81
CA LEU A 159 17.00 13.88 13.86
C LEU A 159 17.84 12.97 14.74
N LYS A 160 18.92 12.45 14.16
CA LYS A 160 19.96 11.70 14.85
C LYS A 160 21.25 12.50 14.81
N ILE A 161 21.87 12.71 15.97
CA ILE A 161 23.14 13.43 16.10
C ILE A 161 24.17 12.47 16.70
N ARG A 162 25.39 12.49 16.16
CA ARG A 162 26.56 11.82 16.72
C ARG A 162 27.62 12.89 16.95
N GLY A 163 27.87 13.22 18.23
CA GLY A 163 28.94 14.13 18.62
C GLY A 163 30.29 13.44 18.66
N GLN A 164 31.36 14.21 18.56
CA GLN A 164 32.72 13.72 18.78
C GLN A 164 33.02 13.64 20.28
N ASP A 165 33.36 12.46 20.79
CA ASP A 165 33.74 12.27 22.19
C ASP A 165 35.13 12.88 22.45
N ALA A 166 35.26 13.65 23.53
CA ALA A 166 36.52 14.32 23.90
C ALA A 166 37.66 13.37 24.34
N ILE A 167 37.45 12.05 24.37
CA ILE A 167 38.33 11.09 25.07
C ILE A 167 38.98 10.05 24.14
N SER A 168 38.63 9.99 22.85
CA SER A 168 39.37 9.16 21.91
C SER A 168 39.44 9.83 20.55
N ASP A 169 40.64 9.91 20.00
CA ASP A 169 41.03 10.40 18.67
C ASP A 169 40.39 9.56 17.55
N ARG A 170 39.05 9.51 17.54
CA ARG A 170 38.27 8.84 16.52
C ARG A 170 38.00 9.84 15.42
N GLU A 171 38.57 9.52 14.26
CA GLU A 171 38.30 10.17 12.99
C GLU A 171 36.79 10.33 12.76
N VAL A 172 36.34 11.53 12.42
CA VAL A 172 34.93 11.80 12.14
C VAL A 172 34.55 11.05 10.87
N SER A 173 33.86 9.92 11.03
CA SER A 173 33.31 9.17 9.91
C SER A 173 32.50 10.10 9.00
N ALA A 174 32.66 9.94 7.69
CA ALA A 174 31.91 10.71 6.70
C ALA A 174 30.39 10.65 6.99
N PRO A 175 29.66 11.76 6.82
CA PRO A 175 28.22 11.78 7.02
C PRO A 175 27.55 10.84 6.02
N ALA A 176 26.83 9.85 6.54
CA ALA A 176 26.11 8.86 5.75
C ALA A 176 24.76 8.56 6.39
N LEU A 177 23.77 8.28 5.55
CA LEU A 177 22.46 7.84 6.01
C LEU A 177 22.55 6.39 6.48
N THR A 178 22.13 6.14 7.72
CA THR A 178 22.11 4.79 8.31
C THR A 178 20.72 4.16 8.33
N TYR A 179 19.69 4.92 7.94
CA TYR A 179 18.31 4.44 7.85
C TYR A 179 18.16 3.37 6.77
N ASN A 180 17.65 2.21 7.16
CA ASN A 180 17.18 1.20 6.21
C ASN A 180 15.67 1.37 5.93
N SER A 181 15.15 0.62 4.96
CA SER A 181 13.74 0.65 4.57
C SER A 181 12.76 0.47 5.75
N SER A 182 13.07 -0.43 6.68
CA SER A 182 12.23 -0.73 7.85
C SER A 182 12.22 0.41 8.86
N ASP A 183 13.37 1.08 9.07
CA ASP A 183 13.45 2.25 9.95
C ASP A 183 12.59 3.39 9.42
N LEU A 184 12.59 3.59 8.09
CA LEU A 184 11.78 4.59 7.41
C LEU A 184 10.28 4.26 7.44
N GLN A 185 9.91 2.97 7.46
CA GLN A 185 8.52 2.52 7.64
C GLN A 185 7.99 2.82 9.05
N LEU A 186 8.78 2.58 10.09
CA LEU A 186 8.39 2.85 11.48
C LEU A 186 8.08 4.34 11.71
N LEU A 187 8.76 5.20 10.97
CA LEU A 187 8.55 6.64 10.98
C LEU A 187 7.24 7.08 10.31
N CYS A 188 6.56 6.20 9.58
CA CYS A 188 5.32 6.51 8.87
C CYS A 188 4.05 6.15 9.66
N ASN A 189 4.17 5.41 10.75
CA ASN A 189 3.07 5.00 11.65
C ASN A 189 2.89 5.99 12.81
#